data_AF-A0A0C9UYC2-F1
#
_entry.id   AF-A0A0C9UYC2-F1
#
_cell.length_a   1.000
_cell.length_b   1.000
_cell.length_c   1.000
_cell.angle_alpha   90.00
_cell.angle_beta   90.00
_cell.angle_gamma   90.00
#
_symmetry.space_group_name_H-M   'P 1'
#
loop_
_entity.id
_entity.type
_entity.pdbx_description
1 polymer ?
#
loop_
_entity_poly.entity_id
_entity_poly.type
_entity_poly.pdbx_seq_one_letter_code
_entity_poly.pdbx_strand_id
1 'polypeptide(L)' 'YPTIFKLALDVLPAQGSSVPAERAFSSAAESDTKRRSCISPILMEELQLLKYYVKRTELDLTEKWRCNEEDL' A
#
# COMPACT_ATOMS: atom_id res chain seq x y z
N TYR A 1 -12.32 -9.53 24.20
CA TYR A 1 -13.07 -10.14 23.08
C TYR A 1 -12.13 -10.43 21.91
N PRO A 2 -11.44 -11.58 21.91
CA PRO A 2 -10.41 -11.88 20.90
C PRO A 2 -10.97 -11.97 19.47
N THR A 3 -12.23 -12.37 19.30
CA THR A 3 -12.88 -12.51 18.00
C THR A 3 -13.18 -11.15 17.34
N ILE A 4 -13.68 -10.19 18.13
CA ILE A 4 -14.00 -8.84 17.63
C ILE A 4 -12.72 -8.08 17.27
N PHE A 5 -11.66 -8.28 18.07
CA PHE A 5 -10.35 -7.68 17.80
C PHE A 5 -9.76 -8.15 16.46
N LYS A 6 -9.80 -9.46 16.18
CA LYS A 6 -9.37 -10.02 14.90
C LYS A 6 -10.20 -9.48 13.73
N LEU A 7 -11.53 -9.43 13.90
CA LEU A 7 -12.42 -8.87 12.87
C LEU A 7 -12.12 -7.39 12.59
N ALA A 8 -11.84 -6.60 13.63
CA ALA A 8 -11.47 -5.19 13.47
C ALA A 8 -10.15 -5.03 12.72
N LEU A 9 -9.16 -5.89 12.97
CA LEU A 9 -7.88 -5.87 12.26
C LEU A 9 -8.03 -6.19 10.76
N ASP A 10 -9.02 -6.98 10.36
CA ASP A 10 -9.25 -7.29 8.95
C ASP A 10 -10.10 -6.22 8.26
N VAL A 11 -11.13 -5.70 8.95
CA VAL A 11 -12.11 -4.79 8.36
C VAL A 11 -11.64 -3.33 8.33
N LEU A 12 -10.93 -2.86 9.37
CA LEU A 12 -10.48 -1.46 9.44
C LEU A 12 -9.45 -1.07 8.37
N PRO A 13 -8.47 -1.91 7.97
CA PRO A 13 -7.55 -1.57 6.90
C PRO A 13 -8.13 -1.85 5.50
N ALA A 14 -9.30 -2.49 5.40
CA ALA A 14 -9.96 -2.69 4.12
C ALA A 14 -10.27 -1.32 3.49
N GLN A 15 -9.67 -1.06 2.34
CA GLN A 15 -9.68 0.26 1.75
C GLN A 15 -11.05 0.56 1.15
N GLY A 16 -11.79 1.50 1.74
CA GLY A 16 -13.16 1.85 1.32
C GLY A 16 -13.25 2.78 0.10
N SER A 17 -12.12 3.21 -0.49
CA SER A 17 -12.11 4.13 -1.64
C SER A 17 -11.18 3.66 -2.76
N SER A 18 -11.51 4.05 -4.00
CA SER A 18 -10.71 3.80 -5.22
C SER A 18 -9.53 4.76 -5.41
N VAL A 19 -9.49 5.86 -4.65
CA VAL A 19 -8.44 6.89 -4.67
C VAL A 19 -6.98 6.37 -4.69
N PRO A 20 -6.63 5.30 -3.94
CA PRO A 20 -5.27 4.74 -3.94
C PRO A 20 -4.91 4.11 -5.28
N ALA A 21 -5.85 3.40 -5.90
CA ALA A 21 -5.68 2.84 -7.24
C ALA A 21 -5.56 3.96 -8.28
N GLU A 22 -6.43 4.96 -8.22
CA GLU A 22 -6.37 6.14 -9.11
C GLU A 22 -5.04 6.90 -8.98
N ARG A 23 -4.53 7.05 -7.76
CA ARG A 23 -3.22 7.68 -7.52
C ARG A 23 -2.08 6.84 -8.10
N ALA A 24 -2.13 5.52 -7.97
CA ALA A 24 -1.15 4.64 -8.60
C ALA A 24 -1.16 4.82 -10.12
N PHE A 25 -2.34 4.77 -10.76
CA PHE A 25 -2.51 4.98 -12.21
C PHE A 25 -2.09 6.38 -12.67
N SER A 26 -2.44 7.44 -11.94
CA SER A 26 -2.02 8.79 -12.30
C SER A 26 -0.51 8.99 -12.18
N SER A 27 0.14 8.36 -11.19
CA SER A 27 1.61 8.42 -11.04
C SER A 27 2.33 7.60 -12.09
N ALA A 28 1.67 6.55 -12.57
CA ALA A 28 2.13 5.64 -13.61
C ALA A 28 2.08 6.29 -15.01
N ALA A 29 1.09 7.14 -15.26
CA ALA A 29 0.84 7.77 -16.56
C ALA A 29 2.02 8.62 -17.09
N GLU A 30 2.87 9.15 -16.21
CA GLU A 30 4.05 9.90 -16.62
C GLU A 30 5.15 9.00 -17.19
N SER A 31 5.42 7.87 -16.54
CA SER A 31 6.43 6.91 -16.99
C SER A 31 5.95 6.15 -18.23
N ASP A 32 4.70 5.71 -18.23
CA ASP A 32 4.10 4.88 -19.28
C ASP A 32 3.78 5.71 -20.56
N THR A 33 2.95 6.74 -20.44
CA THR A 33 2.36 7.40 -21.62
C THR A 33 3.15 8.64 -22.07
N LYS A 34 3.57 9.50 -21.14
CA LYS A 34 4.19 10.80 -21.49
C LYS A 34 5.62 10.69 -22.02
N ARG A 35 6.42 9.73 -21.56
CA ARG A 35 7.80 9.55 -22.03
C ARG A 35 7.94 8.56 -23.19
N ARG A 36 6.84 8.03 -23.74
CA ARG A 36 6.83 6.97 -24.77
C ARG A 36 7.75 5.80 -24.43
N SER A 37 7.85 5.46 -23.15
CA SER A 37 8.56 4.26 -22.77
C SER A 37 7.60 3.13 -23.07
N CYS A 38 7.86 2.32 -24.10
CA CYS A 38 7.04 1.16 -24.42
C CYS A 38 7.26 0.05 -23.37
N ILE A 39 7.00 0.38 -22.11
CA ILE A 39 7.06 -0.54 -20.99
C ILE A 39 5.86 -1.48 -21.15
N SER A 40 6.11 -2.78 -21.09
CA SER A 40 5.02 -3.75 -21.16
C SER A 40 4.10 -3.58 -19.95
N PRO A 41 2.79 -3.83 -20.09
CA PRO A 41 1.86 -3.75 -18.95
C PRO A 41 2.30 -4.58 -17.74
N ILE A 42 2.93 -5.74 -18.00
CA ILE A 42 3.48 -6.63 -16.98
C ILE A 42 4.61 -5.96 -16.21
N LEU A 43 5.60 -5.39 -16.92
CA LEU A 43 6.73 -4.71 -16.28
C LEU A 43 6.26 -3.48 -15.49
N MET A 44 5.21 -2.81 -15.95
CA MET A 44 4.62 -1.68 -15.25
C MET A 44 3.98 -2.09 -13.93
N GLU A 45 3.24 -3.20 -13.92
CA GLU A 45 2.63 -3.76 -12.72
C GLU A 45 3.69 -4.17 -11.69
N GLU A 46 4.72 -4.89 -12.13
CA GLU A 46 5.86 -5.28 -11.28
C GLU A 46 6.55 -4.05 -10.67
N LEU A 47 6.73 -2.98 -11.45
CA LEU A 47 7.35 -1.74 -10.97
C LEU A 47 6.48 -1.03 -9.93
N GLN A 48 5.15 -0.99 -10.12
CA GLN A 48 4.25 -0.40 -9.13
C GLN A 48 4.20 -1.24 -7.84
N LEU A 49 4.25 -2.57 -7.93
CA LEU A 49 4.35 -3.46 -6.78
C LEU A 49 5.67 -3.25 -6.02
N LEU A 50 6.80 -3.14 -6.74
CA LEU A 50 8.10 -2.86 -6.14
C LEU A 50 8.10 -1.50 -5.42
N LYS A 51 7.58 -0.46 -6.07
CA LYS A 51 7.42 0.89 -5.48
C LYS A 51 6.57 0.85 -4.22
N TYR A 52 5.48 0.09 -4.23
CA TYR A 52 4.62 -0.08 -3.07
C TYR A 52 5.32 -0.85 -1.95
N TYR A 53 6.08 -1.89 -2.27
CA TYR A 53 6.83 -2.69 -1.29
C TYR A 53 7.89 -1.84 -0.57
N VAL A 54 8.70 -1.09 -1.31
CA VAL A 54 9.71 -0.17 -0.73
C VAL A 54 9.05 0.88 0.15
N LYS A 55 7.93 1.45 -0.30
CA LYS A 55 7.19 2.43 0.50
C LYS A 55 6.58 1.81 1.77
N ARG A 56 6.14 0.55 1.72
CA ARG A 56 5.64 -0.17 2.91
C ARG A 56 6.75 -0.44 3.93
N THR A 57 7.95 -0.80 3.47
CA THR A 57 9.09 -1.02 4.37
C THR A 57 9.53 0.27 5.07
N GLU A 58 9.37 1.43 4.42
CA GLU A 58 9.62 2.74 5.06
C GLU A 58 8.48 3.20 5.97
N LEU A 59 7.26 2.70 5.75
CA LEU A 59 6.04 3.05 6.51
C LEU A 59 5.61 1.91 7.43
N ASP A 60 6.55 1.22 8.09
CA ASP A 60 6.20 0.18 9.06
C ASP A 60 5.44 0.78 10.26
N LEU A 61 4.14 0.99 10.09
CA LEU A 61 3.24 1.61 11.05
C LEU A 61 3.17 0.78 12.34
N THR A 62 3.48 -0.51 12.25
CA THR A 62 3.53 -1.47 13.35
C THR A 62 4.63 -1.16 14.36
N GLU A 63 5.70 -0.46 13.97
CA GLU A 63 6.70 0.04 14.92
C GLU A 63 6.09 1.05 15.93
N LYS A 64 5.14 1.87 15.47
CA LYS A 64 4.54 2.94 16.28
C LYS A 64 3.46 2.44 17.25
N TRP A 65 2.89 1.26 17.00
CA TRP A 65 1.81 0.67 17.79
C TRP A 65 2.24 -0.54 18.64
N ARG A 66 3.55 -0.76 18.84
CA ARG A 66 3.99 -1.69 19.89
C ARG A 66 3.57 -1.12 21.25
N CYS A 67 2.43 -1.55 21.78
CA CYS A 67 2.22 -1.48 23.22
C CYS A 67 3.27 -2.36 23.87
N ASN A 68 4.19 -1.76 24.63
CA ASN A 68 5.02 -2.56 25.53
C ASN A 68 4.18 -2.96 26.74
N GLU A 69 4.55 -4.05 27.42
CA GLU A 69 3.95 -4.44 28.71
C GLU A 69 4.09 -3.35 29.78
N GLU A 70 4.93 -2.33 29.54
CA GLU A 70 5.15 -1.16 30.39
C GLU A 70 4.07 -0.07 30.23
N ASP A 71 3.27 -0.12 29.15
CA ASP A 71 2.17 0.82 28.88
C ASP A 71 0.80 0.33 29.41
N LEU A 72 0.79 -0.84 30.08
CA LEU A 72 -0.38 -1.49 30.69
C LEU A 72 -0.42 -1.26 32.21
#